data_AF-A6YPU9-F1
#
_entry.id   AF-A6YPU9-F1
#
_cell.length_a   1.000
_cell.length_b   1.000
_cell.length_c   1.000
_cell.angle_alpha   90.00
_cell.angle_beta   90.00
_cell.angle_gamma   90.00
#
_symmetry.space_group_name_H-M   'P 1'
#
loop_
_entity.id
_entity.type
_entity.pdbx_description
1 polymer ?
#
loop_
_entity_poly.entity_id
_entity_poly.type
_entity_poly.pdbx_seq_one_letter_code
_entity_poly.pdbx_strand_id
1 'polypeptide(L)'
;MKFLVVLCLMAVGANAKFGKHGIVMPDGVNVQFTHDQAENILMIGPSGAITADGKHVQLDRDGLPVVRAKREVLLQGPSSVLFKDGQSRSLSGGVEIVQITNTGAILSNGDNVQFRV
;
A
#
# COMPACT_ATOMS: atom_id res chain seq x y z
N MET A 1 29.22 -10.42 44.50
CA MET A 1 29.14 -10.28 43.03
C MET A 1 27.67 -10.15 42.65
N LYS A 2 27.25 -9.00 42.12
CA LYS A 2 25.85 -8.75 41.73
C LYS A 2 25.68 -9.13 40.27
N PHE A 3 24.93 -10.19 39.99
CA PHE A 3 24.58 -10.59 38.63
C PHE A 3 23.46 -9.68 38.12
N LEU A 4 23.81 -8.78 37.22
CA LEU A 4 22.86 -7.95 36.49
C LEU A 4 22.27 -8.80 35.35
N VAL A 5 21.03 -9.24 35.48
CA VAL A 5 20.30 -9.92 34.39
C VAL A 5 19.59 -8.85 33.57
N VAL A 6 20.06 -8.63 32.34
CA VAL A 6 19.39 -7.75 31.36
C VAL A 6 18.42 -8.60 30.56
N LEU A 7 17.13 -8.49 30.89
CA LEU A 7 16.05 -9.07 30.10
C LEU A 7 15.79 -8.16 28.90
N CYS A 8 16.37 -8.48 27.75
CA CYS A 8 16.08 -7.80 26.49
C CYS A 8 14.73 -8.28 25.97
N LEU A 9 13.68 -7.47 26.18
CA LEU A 9 12.34 -7.74 25.67
C LEU A 9 12.32 -7.42 24.16
N MET A 10 12.44 -8.43 23.31
CA MET A 10 12.24 -8.29 21.87
C MET A 10 10.75 -8.17 21.60
N ALA A 11 10.21 -6.95 21.61
CA ALA A 11 8.85 -6.68 21.14
C ALA A 11 8.80 -6.86 19.61
N VAL A 12 8.63 -8.10 19.15
CA VAL A 12 8.24 -8.36 17.77
C VAL A 12 6.78 -7.99 17.67
N GLY A 13 6.48 -6.83 17.07
CA GLY A 13 5.11 -6.50 16.67
C GLY A 13 4.59 -7.60 15.75
N ALA A 14 3.50 -8.26 16.15
CA ALA A 14 2.84 -9.24 15.30
C ALA A 14 2.13 -8.50 14.17
N ASN A 15 2.53 -8.77 12.93
CA ASN A 15 1.86 -8.26 11.72
C ASN A 15 0.94 -9.34 11.17
N ALA A 16 -0.11 -8.93 10.45
CA ALA A 16 -0.97 -9.84 9.75
C ALA A 16 -0.18 -10.63 8.68
N LYS A 17 -0.59 -11.88 8.44
CA LYS A 17 -0.01 -12.73 7.40
C LYS A 17 -1.03 -12.91 6.29
N PHE A 18 -0.80 -12.24 5.17
CA PHE A 18 -1.57 -12.43 3.95
C PHE A 18 -1.11 -13.71 3.24
N GLY A 19 -2.04 -14.66 3.07
CA GLY A 19 -1.79 -15.94 2.43
C GLY A 19 -2.79 -16.23 1.31
N LYS A 20 -2.58 -17.35 0.62
CA LYS A 20 -3.43 -17.74 -0.52
C LYS A 20 -4.88 -18.00 -0.12
N HIS A 21 -5.13 -18.44 1.11
CA HIS A 21 -6.48 -18.82 1.57
C HIS A 21 -7.11 -17.81 2.54
N GLY A 22 -6.41 -16.74 2.90
CA GLY A 22 -6.92 -15.79 3.88
C GLY A 22 -5.82 -14.97 4.54
N ILE A 23 -6.22 -14.26 5.59
CA ILE A 23 -5.36 -13.39 6.39
C ILE A 23 -5.40 -13.89 7.83
N VAL A 24 -4.22 -14.18 8.38
CA VAL A 24 -4.06 -14.42 9.82
C VAL A 24 -3.81 -13.09 10.50
N MET A 25 -4.73 -12.68 11.36
CA MET A 25 -4.62 -11.42 12.08
C MET A 25 -3.78 -11.57 13.36
N PRO A 26 -3.10 -10.51 13.82
CA PRO A 26 -2.34 -10.53 15.07
C PRO A 26 -3.17 -10.85 16.32
N ASP A 27 -4.46 -10.52 16.30
CA ASP A 27 -5.42 -10.79 17.38
C ASP A 27 -5.98 -12.23 17.35
N GLY A 28 -5.56 -13.04 16.36
CA GLY A 28 -6.00 -14.41 16.17
C GLY A 28 -7.34 -14.57 15.43
N VAL A 29 -8.00 -13.48 15.04
CA VAL A 29 -9.26 -13.54 14.27
C VAL A 29 -8.94 -13.59 12.78
N ASN A 30 -9.03 -14.78 12.18
CA ASN A 30 -8.65 -14.94 10.79
C ASN A 30 -9.78 -14.59 9.82
N VAL A 31 -9.41 -13.98 8.69
CA VAL A 31 -10.31 -13.74 7.56
C VAL A 31 -10.03 -14.81 6.52
N GLN A 32 -11.01 -15.70 6.29
CA GLN A 32 -10.92 -16.73 5.26
C GLN A 32 -11.42 -16.18 3.93
N PHE A 33 -10.68 -16.45 2.85
CA PHE A 33 -11.13 -16.14 1.50
C PHE A 33 -12.10 -17.17 0.97
N THR A 34 -12.99 -16.73 0.08
CA THR A 34 -13.80 -17.66 -0.71
C THR A 34 -12.90 -18.48 -1.65
N HIS A 35 -13.42 -19.58 -2.18
CA HIS A 35 -12.70 -20.41 -3.13
C HIS A 35 -12.21 -19.59 -4.34
N ASP A 36 -13.10 -18.80 -4.95
CA ASP A 36 -12.79 -17.97 -6.11
C ASP A 36 -11.71 -16.92 -5.80
N GLN A 37 -11.74 -16.32 -4.61
CA GLN A 37 -10.72 -15.37 -4.17
C GLN A 37 -9.36 -16.03 -4.01
N ALA A 38 -9.30 -17.23 -3.43
CA ALA A 38 -8.06 -17.97 -3.21
C ALA A 38 -7.41 -18.44 -4.53
N GLU A 39 -8.23 -18.92 -5.48
CA GLU A 39 -7.74 -19.33 -6.80
C GLU A 39 -7.31 -18.14 -7.66
N ASN A 40 -7.91 -16.97 -7.44
CA ASN A 40 -7.53 -15.76 -8.17
C ASN A 40 -6.16 -15.20 -7.72
N ILE A 41 -5.55 -15.65 -6.62
CA ILE A 41 -4.21 -15.19 -6.20
C ILE A 41 -3.13 -15.97 -6.95
N LEU A 42 -2.37 -15.27 -7.80
CA LEU A 42 -1.27 -15.85 -8.58
C LEU A 42 0.05 -15.84 -7.79
N MET A 43 0.38 -14.72 -7.16
CA MET A 43 1.65 -14.53 -6.47
C MET A 43 1.47 -13.59 -5.29
N ILE A 44 2.13 -13.91 -4.18
CA ILE A 44 2.19 -13.05 -2.99
C ILE A 44 3.67 -12.67 -2.78
N GLY A 45 3.92 -11.38 -2.71
CA GLY A 45 5.22 -10.80 -2.38
C GLY A 45 5.16 -9.99 -1.07
N PRO A 46 6.30 -9.41 -0.65
CA PRO A 46 6.39 -8.69 0.62
C PRO A 46 5.46 -7.48 0.74
N SER A 47 5.11 -6.85 -0.38
CA SER A 47 4.33 -5.60 -0.42
C SER A 47 2.93 -5.76 -1.02
N GLY A 48 2.55 -6.96 -1.44
CA GLY A 48 1.37 -7.11 -2.28
C GLY A 48 1.12 -8.51 -2.81
N ALA A 49 -0.04 -8.68 -3.45
CA ALA A 49 -0.38 -9.89 -4.19
C ALA A 49 -0.88 -9.53 -5.60
N ILE A 50 -0.47 -10.32 -6.60
CA ILE A 50 -0.96 -10.23 -7.97
C ILE A 50 -2.09 -11.23 -8.14
N THR A 51 -3.20 -10.77 -8.71
CA THR A 51 -4.36 -11.61 -8.99
C THR A 51 -4.50 -11.93 -10.48
N ALA A 52 -5.16 -13.04 -10.81
CA ALA A 52 -5.32 -13.53 -12.17
C ALA A 52 -6.22 -12.63 -13.02
N ASP A 53 -7.13 -11.88 -12.39
CA ASP A 53 -7.91 -10.81 -13.01
C ASP A 53 -7.08 -9.52 -13.29
N GLY A 54 -5.76 -9.57 -13.11
CA GLY A 54 -4.84 -8.49 -13.47
C GLY A 54 -4.77 -7.35 -12.46
N LYS A 55 -5.33 -7.53 -11.25
CA LYS A 55 -5.23 -6.53 -10.18
C LYS A 55 -3.99 -6.75 -9.33
N HIS A 56 -3.53 -5.66 -8.72
CA HIS A 56 -2.47 -5.67 -7.74
C HIS A 56 -3.05 -5.25 -6.39
N VAL A 57 -3.16 -6.21 -5.47
CA VAL A 57 -3.50 -5.95 -4.08
C VAL A 57 -2.25 -5.43 -3.38
N GLN A 58 -2.29 -4.19 -2.89
CA GLN A 58 -1.20 -3.60 -2.11
C GLN A 58 -1.41 -3.93 -0.63
N LEU A 59 -0.34 -4.36 0.05
CA LEU A 59 -0.33 -4.54 1.49
C LEU A 59 0.30 -3.33 2.17
N ASP A 60 -0.23 -2.94 3.33
CA ASP A 60 0.43 -1.97 4.20
C ASP A 60 1.57 -2.60 5.00
N ARG A 61 2.11 -1.82 5.95
CA ARG A 61 3.20 -2.24 6.83
C ARG A 61 2.78 -3.36 7.78
N ASP A 62 1.49 -3.48 8.04
CA ASP A 62 0.90 -4.46 8.95
C ASP A 62 0.48 -5.74 8.18
N GLY A 63 0.69 -5.78 6.86
CA GLY A 63 0.38 -6.93 6.01
C GLY A 63 -1.09 -7.01 5.59
N LEU A 64 -1.84 -5.92 5.67
CA LEU A 64 -3.26 -5.87 5.35
C LEU A 64 -3.52 -5.24 3.97
N PRO A 65 -4.53 -5.73 3.21
CA PRO A 65 -4.94 -5.12 1.95
C PRO A 65 -5.38 -3.67 2.13
N VAL A 66 -4.76 -2.77 1.36
CA VAL A 66 -5.11 -1.35 1.38
C VAL A 66 -6.12 -1.06 0.29
N VAL A 67 -7.36 -0.74 0.68
CA VAL A 67 -8.35 -0.20 -0.25
C VAL A 67 -8.10 1.29 -0.42
N ARG A 68 -7.43 1.67 -1.51
CA ARG A 68 -7.20 3.08 -1.86
C ARG A 68 -8.24 3.58 -2.85
N ALA A 69 -9.06 4.53 -2.43
CA ALA A 69 -9.84 5.35 -3.34
C ALA A 69 -8.93 6.35 -4.05
N LYS A 70 -9.21 6.63 -5.34
CA LYS A 70 -8.57 7.74 -6.06
C LYS A 70 -8.83 9.02 -5.29
N ARG A 71 -7.76 9.75 -4.94
CA ARG A 71 -7.94 11.08 -4.34
C ARG A 71 -8.49 12.04 -5.38
N GLU A 72 -9.49 12.80 -4.98
CA GLU A 72 -10.10 13.81 -5.84
C GLU A 72 -9.17 15.02 -5.93
N VAL A 73 -8.85 15.39 -7.17
CA VAL A 73 -8.02 16.57 -7.47
C VAL A 73 -8.88 17.82 -7.26
N LEU A 74 -8.42 18.73 -6.41
CA LEU A 74 -9.05 20.04 -6.20
C LEU A 74 -8.57 21.04 -7.25
N LEU A 75 -7.25 21.13 -7.44
CA LEU A 75 -6.63 22.04 -8.40
C LEU A 75 -5.34 21.42 -8.94
N GLN A 76 -5.15 21.48 -10.24
CA GLN A 76 -3.91 21.10 -10.90
C GLN A 76 -3.26 22.35 -11.49
N GLY A 77 -2.10 22.73 -10.94
CA GLY A 77 -1.29 23.84 -11.43
C GLY A 77 0.01 23.35 -12.09
N PRO A 78 0.78 24.27 -12.72
CA PRO A 78 2.00 23.92 -13.46
C PRO A 78 3.10 23.29 -12.61
N SER A 79 3.08 23.55 -11.29
CA SER A 79 4.13 23.11 -10.36
C SER A 79 3.62 22.16 -9.29
N SER A 80 2.30 21.93 -9.20
CA SER A 80 1.75 21.07 -8.14
C SER A 80 0.30 20.68 -8.38
N VAL A 81 -0.09 19.55 -7.80
CA VAL A 81 -1.50 19.15 -7.64
C VAL A 81 -1.92 19.29 -6.20
N LEU A 82 -3.03 20.00 -5.98
CA LEU A 82 -3.72 20.10 -4.72
C LEU A 82 -4.90 19.14 -4.71
N PHE A 83 -4.99 18.31 -3.68
CA PHE A 83 -6.10 17.39 -3.46
C PHE A 83 -7.13 18.01 -2.53
N LYS A 84 -8.38 17.52 -2.58
CA LYS A 84 -9.45 18.01 -1.68
C LYS A 84 -9.18 17.78 -0.19
N ASP A 85 -8.29 16.84 0.15
CA ASP A 85 -7.84 16.57 1.52
C ASP A 85 -6.79 17.58 2.02
N GLY A 86 -6.44 18.60 1.22
CA GLY A 86 -5.47 19.63 1.56
C GLY A 86 -4.02 19.24 1.32
N GLN A 87 -3.72 17.99 0.93
CA GLN A 87 -2.35 17.61 0.55
C GLN A 87 -2.00 18.18 -0.81
N SER A 88 -0.73 18.56 -0.99
CA SER A 88 -0.17 18.94 -2.28
C SER A 88 0.97 18.03 -2.69
N ARG A 89 1.10 17.78 -3.99
CA ARG A 89 2.24 17.07 -4.59
C ARG A 89 2.90 17.99 -5.61
N SER A 90 4.17 18.29 -5.40
CA SER A 90 4.94 19.10 -6.34
C SER A 90 5.23 18.29 -7.61
N LEU A 91 5.03 18.94 -8.75
CA LEU A 91 5.49 18.50 -10.05
C LEU A 91 6.89 19.07 -10.29
N SER A 92 7.69 18.33 -11.06
CA SER A 92 8.89 18.87 -11.69
C SER A 92 8.50 20.04 -12.61
N GLY A 93 9.33 21.08 -12.67
CA GLY A 93 8.98 22.31 -13.40
C GLY A 93 8.72 22.05 -14.89
N GLY A 94 7.59 22.56 -15.40
CA GLY A 94 7.20 22.42 -16.81
C GLY A 94 6.63 21.05 -17.19
N VAL A 95 6.28 20.23 -16.20
CA VAL A 95 5.79 18.87 -16.41
C VAL A 95 4.30 18.79 -16.07
N GLU A 96 3.53 18.17 -16.96
CA GLU A 96 2.09 17.98 -16.80
C GLU A 96 1.78 16.54 -16.39
N ILE A 97 0.60 16.33 -15.80
CA ILE A 97 0.12 14.97 -15.52
C ILE A 97 -0.60 14.44 -16.75
N VAL A 98 -0.10 13.31 -17.26
CA VAL A 98 -0.72 12.57 -18.35
C VAL A 98 -1.82 11.66 -17.81
N GLN A 99 -1.58 11.00 -16.67
CA GLN A 99 -2.55 10.08 -16.07
C GLN A 99 -2.43 10.05 -14.54
N ILE A 100 -3.56 10.17 -13.82
CA ILE A 100 -3.66 9.93 -12.38
C ILE A 100 -4.46 8.65 -12.11
N THR A 101 -3.91 7.82 -11.22
CA THR A 101 -4.53 6.61 -10.67
C THR A 101 -4.66 6.72 -9.14
N ASN A 102 -5.15 5.66 -8.50
CA ASN A 102 -5.34 5.62 -7.04
C ASN A 102 -4.01 5.53 -6.28
N THR A 103 -2.92 5.11 -6.93
CA THR A 103 -1.63 4.82 -6.31
C THR A 103 -0.50 5.74 -6.76
N GLY A 104 -0.71 6.53 -7.82
CA GLY A 104 0.30 7.43 -8.35
C GLY A 104 -0.14 8.19 -9.60
N ALA A 105 0.82 8.88 -10.21
CA ALA A 105 0.63 9.66 -11.43
C ALA A 105 1.78 9.43 -12.43
N ILE A 106 1.44 9.44 -13.72
CA ILE A 106 2.37 9.46 -14.86
C ILE A 106 2.51 10.90 -15.33
N LEU A 107 3.75 11.34 -15.48
CA LEU A 107 4.11 12.70 -15.88
C LEU A 107 4.49 12.78 -17.36
N SER A 108 4.36 13.96 -17.97
CA SER A 108 4.64 14.19 -19.40
C SER A 108 6.11 14.03 -19.77
N ASN A 109 7.00 14.09 -18.78
CA ASN A 109 8.43 13.84 -18.93
C ASN A 109 8.80 12.35 -18.85
N GLY A 110 7.83 11.45 -18.68
CA GLY A 110 8.03 10.01 -18.55
C GLY A 110 8.27 9.51 -17.13
N ASP A 111 8.33 10.41 -16.13
CA ASP A 111 8.48 10.01 -14.73
C ASP A 111 7.18 9.47 -14.13
N ASN A 112 7.33 8.60 -13.12
CA ASN A 112 6.21 8.07 -12.34
C ASN A 112 6.33 8.50 -10.88
N VAL A 113 5.31 9.18 -10.38
CA VAL A 113 5.22 9.59 -8.97
C VAL A 113 4.32 8.61 -8.23
N GLN A 114 4.89 7.84 -7.31
CA GLN A 114 4.10 7.00 -6.41
C GLN A 114 3.59 7.82 -5.23
N PHE A 115 2.28 7.76 -4.99
CA PHE A 115 1.70 8.33 -3.78
C PHE A 115 2.02 7.42 -2.59
N ARG A 116 3.05 7.81 -1.83
CA ARG A 116 3.30 7.28 -0.49
C ARG A 116 2.26 7.87 0.47
N VAL A 117 1.57 6.99 1.19
CA VAL A 117 0.80 7.35 2.37
C VAL A 117 1.68 7.04 3.56
#